data_AF-A0A8T1SLJ4-F1
#
_entry.id   AF-A0A8T1SLJ4-F1
#
_cell.length_a   1.000
_cell.length_b   1.000
_cell.length_c   1.000
_cell.angle_alpha   90.00
_cell.angle_beta   90.00
_cell.angle_gamma   90.00
#
_symmetry.space_group_name_H-M   'P 1'
#
loop_
_entity.id
_entity.type
_entity.pdbx_description
1 polymer ?
#
loop_
_entity_poly.entity_id
_entity_poly.type
_entity_poly.pdbx_seq_one_letter_code
_entity_poly.pdbx_strand_id
1 'polypeptide(L)'
;MGLRFNAKKCATLHIDGSKRDPVQATGFQIQGEPVIPLAEGQAYQHLGTPTGFHVQQTPEDTIQEILQDAAKINASLLAPWQKINTLNTFLIPRISFVLRGSAVTKVPLNKADKIIWQLVKKWLFLPQRASNELVYITHRQGGANVPRMGDLCNVAVITHAFRLLTCPDATIRTIAANALPDATKKRIGRAPSNQDITTFLSGSLDGEFGRDGRDIASLWSRARNATRRLGKLIGCRWEWCKERQE
;
A
#
# COMPACT_ATOMS: atom_id res chain seq x y z
N MET A 1 18.18 -16.96 -27.62
CA MET A 1 17.71 -17.44 -26.31
C MET A 1 16.36 -16.81 -26.03
N GLY A 2 15.26 -17.56 -26.13
CA GLY A 2 13.90 -17.03 -25.94
C GLY A 2 13.38 -17.27 -24.53
N LEU A 3 12.68 -16.30 -23.95
CA LEU A 3 11.93 -16.48 -22.71
C LEU A 3 10.78 -17.49 -22.94
N ARG A 4 10.71 -18.55 -22.12
CA ARG A 4 9.58 -19.49 -22.08
C ARG A 4 8.74 -19.22 -20.83
N PHE A 5 7.43 -19.17 -20.99
CA PHE A 5 6.53 -18.97 -19.85
C PHE A 5 6.36 -20.28 -19.08
N ASN A 6 6.23 -20.18 -17.76
CA ASN A 6 5.88 -21.30 -16.92
C ASN A 6 4.39 -21.21 -16.59
N ALA A 7 3.54 -21.88 -17.36
CA ALA A 7 2.09 -21.79 -17.22
C ALA A 7 1.60 -22.23 -15.83
N LYS A 8 2.32 -23.15 -15.17
CA LYS A 8 2.04 -23.60 -13.79
C LYS A 8 2.25 -22.51 -12.73
N LYS A 9 3.07 -21.49 -13.04
CA LYS A 9 3.24 -20.30 -12.21
C LYS A 9 2.32 -19.16 -12.64
N CYS A 10 1.39 -19.36 -13.55
CA CYS A 10 0.43 -18.36 -13.99
C CYS A 10 -0.97 -18.72 -13.50
N ALA A 11 -1.84 -17.72 -13.42
CA ALA A 11 -3.26 -17.89 -13.17
C ALA A 11 -4.06 -16.91 -14.03
N THR A 12 -5.27 -17.28 -14.42
CA THR A 12 -6.18 -16.43 -15.19
C THR A 12 -7.44 -16.11 -14.40
N LEU A 13 -7.95 -14.90 -14.58
CA LEU A 13 -9.19 -14.45 -13.97
C LEU A 13 -10.04 -13.78 -15.04
N HIS A 14 -11.20 -14.35 -15.34
CA HIS A 14 -12.15 -13.80 -16.29
C HIS A 14 -13.38 -13.28 -15.54
N ILE A 15 -13.65 -11.98 -15.67
CA ILE A 15 -14.74 -11.29 -14.99
C ILE A 15 -15.72 -10.73 -16.02
N ASP A 16 -16.97 -11.18 -15.96
CA ASP A 16 -18.10 -10.62 -16.70
C ASP A 16 -18.94 -9.74 -15.77
N GLY A 17 -18.77 -8.42 -15.89
CA GLY A 17 -19.44 -7.44 -15.05
C GLY A 17 -20.96 -7.31 -15.28
N SER A 18 -21.53 -8.03 -16.25
CA SER A 18 -22.98 -8.02 -16.54
C SER A 18 -23.75 -9.10 -15.78
N LYS A 19 -23.05 -10.08 -15.19
CA LYS A 19 -23.66 -11.25 -14.54
C LYS A 19 -23.65 -11.13 -13.01
N ARG A 20 -24.60 -11.83 -12.38
CA ARG A 20 -24.70 -11.93 -10.91
C ARG A 20 -23.57 -12.76 -10.31
N ASP A 21 -23.12 -13.80 -11.01
CA ASP A 21 -21.86 -14.50 -10.75
C ASP A 21 -20.84 -14.05 -11.81
N PRO A 22 -19.96 -13.10 -11.46
CA PRO A 22 -19.15 -12.42 -12.43
C PRO A 22 -17.91 -13.24 -12.83
N VAL A 23 -17.49 -14.24 -12.05
CA VAL A 23 -16.26 -14.99 -12.35
C VAL A 23 -16.56 -16.18 -13.27
N GLN A 24 -15.92 -16.22 -14.43
CA GLN A 24 -16.12 -17.28 -15.41
C GLN A 24 -14.94 -18.27 -15.39
N ALA A 25 -15.23 -19.56 -15.43
CA ALA A 25 -14.24 -20.64 -15.50
C ALA A 25 -13.68 -20.83 -16.92
N THR A 26 -13.23 -19.74 -17.56
CA THR A 26 -12.66 -19.78 -18.90
C THR A 26 -11.22 -20.29 -18.86
N GLY A 27 -10.95 -21.36 -19.59
CA GLY A 27 -9.60 -21.92 -19.74
C GLY A 27 -8.80 -21.14 -20.77
N PHE A 28 -7.58 -20.75 -20.41
CA PHE A 28 -6.61 -20.15 -21.32
C PHE A 28 -5.38 -21.04 -21.42
N GLN A 29 -4.71 -20.98 -22.57
CA GLN A 29 -3.46 -21.69 -22.80
C GLN A 29 -2.33 -20.70 -23.09
N ILE A 30 -1.17 -20.93 -22.50
CA ILE A 30 0.06 -20.22 -22.81
C ILE A 30 1.03 -21.25 -23.38
N GLN A 31 1.45 -21.07 -24.64
CA GLN A 31 2.37 -21.98 -25.32
C GLN A 31 1.87 -23.44 -25.36
N GLY A 32 0.56 -23.65 -25.45
CA GLY A 32 -0.09 -24.97 -25.47
C GLY A 32 -0.28 -25.61 -24.09
N GLU A 33 0.23 -25.00 -23.02
CA GLU A 33 -0.01 -25.46 -21.64
C GLU A 33 -1.22 -24.73 -21.03
N PRO A 34 -2.12 -25.45 -20.32
CA PRO A 34 -3.25 -24.83 -19.64
C PRO A 34 -2.80 -24.00 -18.43
N VAL A 35 -3.43 -22.84 -18.26
CA VAL A 35 -3.22 -21.96 -17.10
C VAL A 35 -4.35 -22.17 -16.09
N ILE A 36 -4.05 -22.06 -14.80
CA ILE A 36 -5.01 -22.25 -13.71
C ILE A 36 -6.07 -21.13 -13.74
N PRO A 37 -7.36 -21.43 -13.97
CA PRO A 37 -8.42 -20.44 -13.85
C PRO A 37 -8.80 -20.25 -12.37
N LEU A 38 -8.83 -19.00 -11.90
CA LEU A 38 -9.25 -18.65 -10.54
C LEU A 38 -10.77 -18.52 -10.48
N ALA A 39 -11.36 -19.13 -9.45
CA ALA A 39 -12.75 -18.90 -9.06
C ALA A 39 -12.89 -17.67 -8.14
N GLU A 40 -14.13 -17.24 -7.88
CA GLU A 40 -14.40 -16.22 -6.86
C GLU A 40 -13.84 -16.66 -5.49
N GLY A 41 -13.20 -15.72 -4.78
CA GLY A 41 -12.57 -15.99 -3.48
C GLY A 41 -11.27 -16.78 -3.55
N GLN A 42 -10.88 -17.33 -4.71
CA GLN A 42 -9.56 -17.94 -4.89
C GLN A 42 -8.50 -16.89 -5.18
N ALA A 43 -7.33 -17.08 -4.57
CA ALA A 43 -6.21 -16.16 -4.66
C ALA A 43 -5.01 -16.83 -5.34
N TYR A 44 -4.39 -16.10 -6.26
CA TYR A 44 -3.05 -16.40 -6.75
C TYR A 44 -2.02 -15.56 -5.98
N GLN A 45 -0.95 -16.19 -5.52
CA GLN A 45 0.12 -15.49 -4.80
C GLN A 45 1.05 -14.77 -5.77
N HIS A 46 0.88 -13.46 -5.89
CA HIS A 46 1.74 -12.62 -6.71
C HIS A 46 2.63 -11.76 -5.82
N LEU A 47 3.95 -12.03 -5.85
CA LEU A 47 4.95 -11.32 -5.05
C LEU A 47 4.61 -11.27 -3.54
N GLY A 48 4.04 -12.36 -3.02
CA GLY A 48 3.62 -12.48 -1.62
C GLY A 48 2.32 -11.75 -1.27
N THR A 49 1.57 -11.25 -2.26
CA THR A 49 0.24 -10.66 -2.07
C THR A 49 -0.82 -11.55 -2.73
N PRO A 50 -1.85 -11.99 -1.98
CA PRO A 50 -2.95 -12.75 -2.56
C PRO A 50 -3.73 -11.85 -3.53
N THR A 51 -3.84 -12.29 -4.78
CA THR A 51 -4.48 -11.55 -5.87
C THR A 51 -5.60 -12.39 -6.46
N GLY A 52 -6.82 -11.85 -6.49
CA GLY A 52 -8.01 -12.55 -6.99
C GLY A 52 -9.26 -11.66 -6.91
N PHE A 53 -10.40 -12.19 -7.34
CA PHE A 53 -11.69 -11.50 -7.26
C PHE A 53 -12.32 -11.70 -5.88
N HIS A 54 -12.73 -10.61 -5.23
CA HIS A 54 -13.24 -10.59 -3.84
C HIS A 54 -12.30 -11.23 -2.80
N VAL A 55 -10.99 -11.21 -3.06
CA VAL A 55 -9.96 -11.68 -2.13
C VAL A 55 -9.48 -10.52 -1.28
N GLN A 56 -9.36 -10.74 0.04
CA GLN A 56 -8.67 -9.78 0.91
C GLN A 56 -7.18 -9.77 0.58
N GLN A 57 -6.71 -8.65 0.02
CA GLN A 57 -5.30 -8.46 -0.30
C GLN A 57 -4.46 -8.03 0.93
N THR A 58 -5.07 -7.98 2.12
CA THR A 58 -4.33 -7.64 3.34
C THR A 58 -3.42 -8.82 3.67
N PRO A 59 -2.10 -8.63 3.76
CA PRO A 59 -1.14 -9.69 4.01
C PRO A 59 -1.06 -9.95 5.52
N GLU A 60 -2.16 -10.40 6.11
CA GLU A 60 -2.27 -10.62 7.56
C GLU A 60 -1.25 -11.64 8.05
N ASP A 61 -1.06 -12.74 7.31
CA ASP A 61 -0.04 -13.76 7.60
C ASP A 61 1.37 -13.14 7.63
N THR A 62 1.70 -12.30 6.65
CA THR A 62 3.01 -11.64 6.61
C THR A 62 3.19 -10.65 7.76
N ILE A 63 2.14 -9.93 8.16
CA ILE A 63 2.17 -9.06 9.35
C ILE A 63 2.38 -9.92 10.60
N GLN A 64 1.72 -11.07 10.71
CA GLN A 64 1.89 -11.99 11.84
C GLN A 64 3.31 -12.56 11.89
N GLU A 65 3.88 -12.99 10.77
CA GLU A 65 5.27 -13.46 10.68
C GLU A 65 6.26 -12.38 11.15
N ILE A 66 6.05 -11.13 10.75
CA ILE A 66 6.88 -9.99 11.20
C ILE A 66 6.78 -9.80 12.71
N LEU A 67 5.59 -9.96 13.29
CA LEU A 67 5.40 -9.87 14.74
C LEU A 67 6.03 -11.06 15.48
N GLN A 68 6.00 -12.25 14.91
CA GLN A 68 6.71 -13.41 15.44
C GLN A 68 8.23 -13.18 15.42
N ASP A 69 8.77 -12.61 14.34
CA ASP A 69 10.19 -12.27 14.25
C ASP A 69 10.57 -11.16 15.25
N ALA A 70 9.71 -10.16 15.46
CA ALA A 70 9.90 -9.16 16.51
C ALA A 70 9.93 -9.78 17.91
N ALA A 71 9.10 -10.80 18.16
CA ALA A 71 9.12 -11.55 19.42
C ALA A 71 10.42 -12.34 19.60
N LYS A 72 10.96 -12.97 18.53
CA LYS A 72 12.28 -13.62 18.55
C LYS A 72 13.40 -12.63 18.88
N ILE A 73 13.38 -11.43 18.27
CA ILE A 73 14.34 -10.36 18.60
C ILE A 73 14.23 -9.99 20.07
N ASN A 74 13.02 -9.83 20.60
CA ASN A 74 12.81 -9.52 22.01
C ASN A 74 13.39 -10.60 22.95
N ALA A 75 13.21 -11.89 22.61
CA ALA A 75 13.70 -13.03 23.39
C ALA A 75 15.22 -13.28 23.24
N SER A 76 15.86 -12.70 22.23
CA SER A 76 17.30 -12.86 22.00
C SER A 76 18.17 -12.23 23.10
N LEU A 77 19.42 -12.70 23.18
CA LEU A 77 20.47 -12.18 24.06
C LEU A 77 21.15 -10.90 23.53
N LEU A 78 20.59 -10.28 22.48
CA LEU A 78 21.10 -9.03 21.93
C LEU A 78 21.01 -7.90 22.97
N ALA A 79 22.00 -7.01 22.96
CA ALA A 79 21.92 -5.76 23.68
C ALA A 79 20.72 -4.92 23.18
N PRO A 80 20.12 -4.07 24.02
CA PRO A 80 18.93 -3.32 23.62
C PRO A 80 19.07 -2.50 22.34
N TRP A 81 20.22 -1.84 22.15
CA TRP A 81 20.50 -1.08 20.93
C TRP A 81 20.62 -1.99 19.70
N GLN A 82 21.15 -3.20 19.86
CA GLN A 82 21.22 -4.20 18.79
C GLN A 82 19.82 -4.68 18.39
N LYS A 83 18.90 -4.86 19.35
CA LYS A 83 17.50 -5.21 19.06
C LYS A 83 16.81 -4.15 18.20
N ILE A 84 16.99 -2.87 18.54
CA ILE A 84 16.46 -1.75 17.76
C ILE A 84 17.10 -1.72 16.35
N ASN A 85 18.42 -1.90 16.27
CA ASN A 85 19.13 -1.93 15.00
C ASN A 85 18.64 -3.08 14.10
N THR A 86 18.47 -4.29 14.65
CA THR A 86 17.94 -5.46 13.94
C THR A 86 16.52 -5.21 13.42
N LEU A 87 15.65 -4.62 14.25
CA LEU A 87 14.30 -4.23 13.85
C LEU A 87 14.32 -3.28 12.64
N ASN A 88 15.10 -2.20 12.72
CA ASN A 88 15.20 -1.19 11.64
C ASN A 88 15.89 -1.71 10.38
N THR A 89 16.83 -2.63 10.52
CA THR A 89 17.61 -3.16 9.38
C THR A 89 16.85 -4.25 8.61
N PHE A 90 16.12 -5.12 9.30
CA PHE A 90 15.53 -6.30 8.67
C PHE A 90 14.01 -6.26 8.60
N LEU A 91 13.33 -5.87 9.68
CA LEU A 91 11.87 -5.95 9.74
C LEU A 91 11.20 -4.73 9.10
N ILE A 92 11.68 -3.51 9.35
CA ILE A 92 11.11 -2.29 8.77
C ILE A 92 11.14 -2.32 7.22
N PRO A 93 12.24 -2.71 6.55
CA PRO A 93 12.24 -2.84 5.09
C PRO A 93 11.29 -3.92 4.57
N ARG A 94 11.15 -5.05 5.27
CA ARG A 94 10.17 -6.11 4.93
C ARG A 94 8.74 -5.58 5.01
N ILE A 95 8.40 -4.87 6.09
CA ILE A 95 7.09 -4.21 6.23
C ILE A 95 6.87 -3.23 5.07
N SER A 96 7.85 -2.38 4.79
CA SER A 96 7.76 -1.39 3.70
C SER A 96 7.54 -2.04 2.33
N PHE A 97 8.17 -3.20 2.07
CA PHE A 97 7.94 -3.97 0.85
C PHE A 97 6.50 -4.46 0.75
N VAL A 98 6.00 -5.11 1.79
CA VAL A 98 4.64 -5.65 1.86
C VAL A 98 3.60 -4.54 1.66
N LEU A 99 3.78 -3.41 2.35
CA LEU A 99 2.90 -2.23 2.26
C LEU A 99 2.83 -1.60 0.86
N ARG A 100 3.86 -1.79 0.02
CA ARG A 100 3.86 -1.29 -1.37
C ARG A 100 3.05 -2.19 -2.31
N GLY A 101 3.05 -3.51 -2.07
CA GLY A 101 2.43 -4.49 -2.96
C GLY A 101 0.94 -4.73 -2.71
N SER A 102 0.43 -4.33 -1.54
CA SER A 102 -0.89 -4.77 -1.08
C SER A 102 -1.81 -3.62 -0.67
N ALA A 103 -3.12 -3.83 -0.81
CA ALA A 103 -4.14 -2.94 -0.27
C ALA A 103 -4.36 -3.24 1.22
N VAL A 104 -3.43 -2.80 2.08
CA VAL A 104 -3.47 -3.10 3.52
C VAL A 104 -4.45 -2.20 4.25
N THR A 105 -5.33 -2.81 5.04
CA THR A 105 -6.21 -2.08 5.96
C THR A 105 -5.41 -1.50 7.13
N LYS A 106 -5.81 -0.33 7.65
CA LYS A 106 -5.05 0.36 8.71
C LYS A 106 -5.19 -0.28 10.09
N VAL A 107 -6.30 -0.97 10.36
CA VAL A 107 -6.57 -1.60 11.66
C VAL A 107 -5.50 -2.63 12.06
N PRO A 108 -5.15 -3.63 11.22
CA PRO A 108 -4.09 -4.58 11.56
C PRO A 108 -2.73 -3.90 11.69
N LEU A 109 -2.44 -2.88 10.87
CA LEU A 109 -1.20 -2.11 10.99
C LEU A 109 -1.11 -1.40 12.34
N ASN A 110 -2.17 -0.74 12.80
CA ASN A 110 -2.20 -0.06 14.09
C ASN A 110 -2.01 -1.03 15.27
N LYS A 111 -2.54 -2.25 15.17
CA LYS A 111 -2.33 -3.31 16.16
C LYS A 111 -0.87 -3.77 16.18
N ALA A 112 -0.29 -4.03 15.00
CA ALA A 112 1.10 -4.45 14.85
C ALA A 112 2.06 -3.37 15.35
N ASP A 113 1.80 -2.12 14.96
CA ASP A 113 2.47 -0.93 15.45
C ASP A 113 2.49 -0.95 16.99
N LYS A 114 1.32 -1.04 17.65
CA LYS A 114 1.22 -1.04 19.13
C LYS A 114 2.15 -2.06 19.78
N ILE A 115 2.22 -3.26 19.25
CA ILE A 115 3.10 -4.32 19.75
C ILE A 115 4.57 -3.92 19.59
N ILE A 116 4.96 -3.42 18.41
CA ILE A 116 6.35 -3.02 18.15
C ILE A 116 6.77 -1.88 19.08
N TRP A 117 5.97 -0.82 19.27
CA TRP A 117 6.41 0.29 20.15
C TRP A 117 6.53 -0.16 21.61
N GLN A 118 5.67 -1.07 22.08
CA GLN A 118 5.77 -1.64 23.42
C GLN A 118 7.10 -2.39 23.61
N LEU A 119 7.52 -3.17 22.61
CA LEU A 119 8.82 -3.85 22.60
C LEU A 119 9.98 -2.85 22.57
N VAL A 120 9.91 -1.83 21.71
CA VAL A 120 10.97 -0.83 21.61
C VAL A 120 11.11 -0.03 22.90
N LYS A 121 10.00 0.39 23.51
CA LYS A 121 10.02 1.04 24.84
C LYS A 121 10.64 0.14 25.90
N LYS A 122 10.32 -1.16 25.89
CA LYS A 122 10.94 -2.13 26.79
C LYS A 122 12.45 -2.21 26.58
N TRP A 123 12.93 -2.24 25.34
CA TRP A 123 14.36 -2.27 25.03
C TRP A 123 15.04 -0.96 25.47
N LEU A 124 14.39 0.18 25.30
CA LEU A 124 14.90 1.47 25.78
C LEU A 124 14.76 1.69 27.31
N PHE A 125 14.27 0.69 28.06
CA PHE A 125 13.94 0.83 29.48
C PHE A 125 12.98 1.99 29.80
N LEU A 126 12.10 2.32 28.85
CA LEU A 126 11.09 3.36 29.03
C LEU A 126 9.83 2.77 29.68
N PRO A 127 9.17 3.52 30.57
CA PRO A 127 7.86 3.12 31.07
C PRO A 127 6.85 3.12 29.91
N GLN A 128 5.86 2.22 29.94
CA GLN A 128 4.90 2.10 28.84
C GLN A 128 4.07 3.39 28.64
N ARG A 129 3.91 4.21 29.70
CA ARG A 129 3.31 5.55 29.68
C ARG A 129 4.17 6.65 29.06
N ALA A 130 5.45 6.39 28.76
CA ALA A 130 6.31 7.37 28.09
C ALA A 130 5.72 7.76 26.74
N SER A 131 6.09 8.92 26.21
CA SER A 131 5.64 9.32 24.87
C SER A 131 6.10 8.30 23.82
N ASN A 132 5.23 7.98 22.86
CA ASN A 132 5.60 7.15 21.72
C ASN A 132 6.56 7.90 20.77
N GLU A 133 6.66 9.22 20.85
CA GLU A 133 7.57 9.99 19.98
C GLU A 133 9.02 9.55 20.13
N LEU A 134 9.46 9.12 21.33
CA LEU A 134 10.81 8.57 21.53
C LEU A 134 11.10 7.33 20.69
N VAL A 135 10.06 6.57 20.30
CA VAL A 135 10.20 5.43 19.39
C VAL A 135 10.37 5.90 17.95
N TYR A 136 9.67 6.98 17.57
CA TYR A 136 9.54 7.43 16.18
C TYR A 136 10.62 8.41 15.73
N ILE A 137 11.07 9.30 16.63
CA ILE A 137 12.08 10.32 16.28
C ILE A 137 13.42 9.67 15.91
N THR A 138 14.21 10.41 15.15
CA THR A 138 15.48 9.91 14.60
C THR A 138 16.52 9.66 15.68
N HIS A 139 17.54 8.85 15.37
CA HIS A 139 18.69 8.63 16.25
C HIS A 139 19.42 9.93 16.59
N ARG A 140 19.45 10.91 15.68
CA ARG A 140 20.07 12.23 15.90
C ARG A 140 19.38 13.03 17.01
N GLN A 141 18.10 12.76 17.25
CA GLN A 141 17.30 13.37 18.31
C GLN A 141 17.16 12.47 19.54
N GLY A 142 17.94 11.37 19.61
CA GLY A 142 17.94 10.44 20.73
C GLY A 142 16.83 9.38 20.70
N GLY A 143 16.13 9.19 19.58
CA GLY A 143 15.07 8.18 19.44
C GLY A 143 15.51 6.85 18.83
N ALA A 144 14.55 5.93 18.75
CA ALA A 144 14.75 4.60 18.14
C ALA A 144 14.61 4.58 16.62
N ASN A 145 14.17 5.67 15.98
CA ASN A 145 14.01 5.77 14.53
C ASN A 145 13.17 4.65 13.91
N VAL A 146 12.16 4.16 14.65
CA VAL A 146 11.25 3.12 14.19
C VAL A 146 10.01 3.81 13.63
N PRO A 147 9.81 3.91 12.31
CA PRO A 147 8.68 4.65 11.76
C PRO A 147 7.34 3.95 12.05
N ARG A 148 6.25 4.74 12.15
CA ARG A 148 4.88 4.20 12.24
C ARG A 148 4.55 3.46 10.95
N MET A 149 4.05 2.24 11.04
CA MET A 149 3.63 1.47 9.86
C MET A 149 2.51 2.18 9.10
N GLY A 150 1.62 2.85 9.82
CA GLY A 150 0.58 3.69 9.24
C GLY A 150 1.14 4.75 8.28
N ASP A 151 2.24 5.40 8.65
CA ASP A 151 2.88 6.45 7.84
C ASP A 151 3.68 5.86 6.70
N LEU A 152 4.44 4.78 6.93
CA LEU A 152 5.10 4.02 5.87
C LEU A 152 4.12 3.60 4.77
N CYS A 153 2.94 3.14 5.15
CA CYS A 153 1.89 2.75 4.23
C CYS A 153 1.37 3.95 3.43
N ASN A 154 1.18 5.12 4.07
CA ASN A 154 0.78 6.33 3.35
C ASN A 154 1.85 6.77 2.34
N VAL A 155 3.12 6.81 2.76
CA VAL A 155 4.27 7.15 1.90
C VAL A 155 4.38 6.18 0.73
N ALA A 156 4.24 4.87 0.98
CA ALA A 156 4.28 3.84 -0.05
C ALA A 156 3.20 4.04 -1.12
N VAL A 157 1.96 4.30 -0.71
CA VAL A 157 0.82 4.52 -1.64
C VAL A 157 1.03 5.78 -2.48
N ILE A 158 1.46 6.88 -1.87
CA ILE A 158 1.71 8.15 -2.58
C ILE A 158 2.87 7.98 -3.57
N THR A 159 3.96 7.36 -3.12
CA THR A 159 5.13 7.08 -3.95
C THR A 159 4.76 6.21 -5.14
N HIS A 160 3.92 5.20 -4.93
CA HIS A 160 3.45 4.33 -6.00
C HIS A 160 2.59 5.09 -7.02
N ALA A 161 1.61 5.88 -6.55
CA ALA A 161 0.78 6.72 -7.41
C ALA A 161 1.63 7.71 -8.24
N PHE A 162 2.61 8.36 -7.60
CA PHE A 162 3.53 9.28 -8.28
C PHE A 162 4.35 8.57 -9.36
N ARG A 163 4.88 7.39 -9.06
CA ARG A 163 5.66 6.59 -10.01
C ARG A 163 4.85 6.09 -11.20
N LEU A 164 3.55 5.84 -11.05
CA LEU A 164 2.69 5.51 -12.18
C LEU A 164 2.49 6.70 -13.11
N LEU A 165 2.30 7.90 -12.55
CA LEU A 165 2.15 9.14 -13.34
C LEU A 165 3.45 9.56 -14.03
N THR A 166 4.59 9.26 -13.42
CA THR A 166 5.94 9.62 -13.92
C THR A 166 6.68 8.44 -14.53
N CYS A 167 5.98 7.35 -14.83
CA CYS A 167 6.60 6.15 -15.40
C CYS A 167 7.18 6.48 -16.78
N PRO A 168 8.44 6.07 -17.10
CA PRO A 168 9.00 6.25 -18.44
C PRO A 168 8.21 5.49 -19.52
N ASP A 169 7.65 4.34 -19.15
CA ASP A 169 6.80 3.53 -20.02
C ASP A 169 5.53 4.29 -20.40
N ALA A 170 5.37 4.55 -21.71
CA ALA A 170 4.25 5.31 -22.24
C ALA A 170 2.91 4.62 -21.99
N THR A 171 2.84 3.30 -22.10
CA THR A 171 1.61 2.53 -21.90
C THR A 171 1.14 2.64 -20.46
N ILE A 172 2.03 2.44 -19.48
CA ILE A 172 1.70 2.61 -18.05
C ILE A 172 1.26 4.03 -17.76
N ARG A 173 1.98 5.02 -18.30
CA ARG A 173 1.68 6.44 -18.10
C ARG A 173 0.31 6.81 -18.67
N THR A 174 -0.04 6.34 -19.87
CA THR A 174 -1.36 6.55 -20.48
C THR A 174 -2.48 5.89 -19.67
N ILE A 175 -2.27 4.65 -19.20
CA ILE A 175 -3.26 3.97 -18.33
C ILE A 175 -3.50 4.78 -17.05
N ALA A 176 -2.43 5.24 -16.40
CA ALA A 176 -2.53 6.04 -15.18
C ALA A 176 -3.20 7.40 -15.44
N ALA A 177 -2.83 8.08 -16.52
CA ALA A 177 -3.37 9.37 -16.93
C ALA A 177 -4.85 9.31 -17.31
N ASN A 178 -5.37 8.16 -17.75
CA ASN A 178 -6.80 7.96 -18.01
C ASN A 178 -7.56 7.53 -16.74
N ALA A 179 -6.98 6.65 -15.92
CA ALA A 179 -7.63 6.11 -14.73
C ALA A 179 -7.83 7.16 -13.62
N LEU A 180 -6.92 8.14 -13.50
CA LEU A 180 -6.99 9.18 -12.47
C LEU A 180 -8.18 10.16 -12.70
N PRO A 181 -8.35 10.78 -13.89
CA PRO A 181 -9.52 11.57 -14.21
C PRO A 181 -10.84 10.81 -14.01
N ASP A 182 -10.90 9.52 -14.33
CA ASP A 182 -12.10 8.72 -14.09
C ASP A 182 -12.43 8.59 -12.60
N ALA A 183 -11.42 8.39 -11.75
CA ALA A 183 -11.61 8.36 -10.29
C ALA A 183 -12.07 9.73 -9.76
N THR A 184 -11.50 10.82 -10.27
CA THR A 184 -11.91 12.18 -9.91
C THR A 184 -13.32 12.49 -10.39
N LYS A 185 -13.66 12.16 -11.64
CA LYS A 185 -14.99 12.31 -12.25
C LYS A 185 -16.07 11.60 -11.43
N LYS A 186 -15.80 10.37 -10.99
CA LYS A 186 -16.71 9.61 -10.14
C LYS A 186 -16.97 10.29 -8.79
N ARG A 187 -15.98 11.02 -8.26
CA ARG A 187 -16.12 11.77 -7.00
C ARG A 187 -16.95 13.04 -7.16
N ILE A 188 -16.63 13.87 -8.17
CA ILE A 188 -17.24 15.19 -8.34
C ILE A 188 -18.53 15.17 -9.17
N GLY A 189 -18.76 14.13 -9.97
CA GLY A 189 -19.96 13.97 -10.81
C GLY A 189 -19.92 14.73 -12.15
N ARG A 190 -18.80 15.37 -12.50
CA ARG A 190 -18.56 16.12 -13.74
C ARG A 190 -17.18 15.85 -14.30
N ALA A 191 -16.91 16.28 -15.54
CA ALA A 191 -15.58 16.18 -16.13
C ALA A 191 -14.57 17.02 -15.29
N PRO A 192 -13.42 16.43 -14.87
CA PRO A 192 -12.45 17.11 -14.03
C PRO A 192 -11.49 17.97 -14.86
N SER A 193 -11.16 19.14 -14.36
CA SER A 193 -10.01 19.94 -14.81
C SER A 193 -8.71 19.44 -14.18
N ASN A 194 -7.56 19.89 -14.70
CA ASN A 194 -6.26 19.60 -14.08
C ASN A 194 -6.18 20.06 -12.61
N GLN A 195 -6.86 21.18 -12.29
CA GLN A 195 -6.95 21.68 -10.92
C GLN A 195 -7.85 20.81 -10.03
N ASP A 196 -8.91 20.23 -10.59
CA ASP A 196 -9.75 19.28 -9.85
C ASP A 196 -8.97 18.01 -9.50
N ILE A 197 -8.11 17.54 -10.40
CA ILE A 197 -7.26 16.35 -10.19
C ILE A 197 -6.26 16.60 -9.05
N THR A 198 -5.59 17.75 -9.02
CA THR A 198 -4.65 18.08 -7.95
C THR A 198 -5.35 18.29 -6.61
N THR A 199 -6.51 18.94 -6.62
CA THR A 199 -7.35 19.15 -5.43
C THR A 199 -7.84 17.81 -4.87
N PHE A 200 -8.25 16.90 -5.76
CA PHE A 200 -8.62 15.53 -5.40
C PHE A 200 -7.45 14.78 -4.78
N LEU A 201 -6.28 14.73 -5.43
CA LEU A 201 -5.11 13.99 -4.92
C LEU A 201 -4.57 14.58 -3.61
N SER A 202 -4.65 15.90 -3.43
CA SER A 202 -4.30 16.59 -2.19
C SER A 202 -5.27 16.30 -1.04
N GLY A 203 -6.42 15.68 -1.34
CA GLY A 203 -7.35 15.22 -0.31
C GLY A 203 -8.21 16.32 0.30
N SER A 204 -8.51 17.38 -0.45
CA SER A 204 -9.52 18.36 -0.05
C SER A 204 -10.86 17.67 0.23
N LEU A 205 -11.59 18.18 1.21
CA LEU A 205 -12.95 17.79 1.56
C LEU A 205 -13.95 18.91 1.27
N ASP A 206 -13.54 19.94 0.54
CA ASP A 206 -14.35 21.12 0.31
C ASP A 206 -15.35 20.88 -0.81
N GLY A 207 -16.58 21.37 -0.65
CA GLY A 207 -17.64 21.31 -1.65
C GLY A 207 -17.88 19.90 -2.22
N GLU A 208 -17.72 19.77 -3.54
CA GLU A 208 -17.95 18.52 -4.28
C GLU A 208 -16.99 17.40 -3.88
N PHE A 209 -15.80 17.72 -3.37
CA PHE A 209 -14.82 16.73 -2.93
C PHE A 209 -15.20 16.08 -1.60
N GLY A 210 -15.98 16.77 -0.75
CA GLY A 210 -16.44 16.29 0.55
C GLY A 210 -17.58 15.28 0.50
N ARG A 211 -18.34 15.22 -0.60
CA ARG A 211 -19.52 14.35 -0.74
C ARG A 211 -19.18 12.89 -0.44
N ASP A 212 -20.06 12.18 0.26
CA ASP A 212 -20.03 10.72 0.41
C ASP A 212 -20.36 10.06 -0.94
N GLY A 213 -19.46 10.22 -1.90
CA GLY A 213 -19.54 9.56 -3.18
C GLY A 213 -19.43 8.06 -3.01
N ARG A 214 -19.99 7.32 -3.97
CA ARG A 214 -19.70 5.90 -4.20
C ARG A 214 -18.22 5.75 -4.61
N ASP A 215 -17.32 6.00 -3.66
CA ASP A 215 -15.88 5.89 -3.86
C ASP A 215 -15.58 4.44 -4.21
N ILE A 216 -15.26 4.21 -5.47
CA ILE A 216 -14.73 2.91 -5.87
C ILE A 216 -13.36 2.78 -5.20
N ALA A 217 -13.17 1.68 -4.48
CA ALA A 217 -11.88 1.31 -3.92
C ALA A 217 -10.84 1.26 -5.05
N SER A 218 -10.01 2.30 -5.14
CA SER A 218 -9.01 2.45 -6.18
C SER A 218 -7.68 2.89 -5.58
N LEU A 219 -6.60 2.74 -6.34
CA LEU A 219 -5.30 3.32 -5.97
C LEU A 219 -5.42 4.83 -5.73
N TRP A 220 -6.15 5.56 -6.58
CA TRP A 220 -6.27 7.02 -6.51
C TRP A 220 -7.04 7.47 -5.26
N SER A 221 -8.12 6.78 -4.90
CA SER A 221 -8.84 7.04 -3.64
C SER A 221 -7.97 6.75 -2.42
N ARG A 222 -7.10 5.72 -2.48
CA ARG A 222 -6.11 5.45 -1.42
C ARG A 222 -5.02 6.52 -1.37
N ALA A 223 -4.48 6.94 -2.51
CA ALA A 223 -3.45 7.99 -2.61
C ALA A 223 -3.97 9.33 -2.11
N ARG A 224 -5.21 9.70 -2.45
CA ARG A 224 -5.92 10.84 -1.88
C ARG A 224 -5.97 10.79 -0.36
N ASN A 225 -6.44 9.67 0.20
CA ASN A 225 -6.56 9.52 1.65
C ASN A 225 -5.21 9.50 2.36
N ALA A 226 -4.20 8.88 1.76
CA ALA A 226 -2.83 8.89 2.24
C ALA A 226 -2.26 10.32 2.24
N THR A 227 -2.44 11.06 1.15
CA THR A 227 -1.97 12.45 1.03
C THR A 227 -2.66 13.34 2.05
N ARG A 228 -3.99 13.25 2.21
CA ARG A 228 -4.72 14.00 3.23
C ARG A 228 -4.14 13.82 4.63
N ARG A 229 -3.75 12.58 4.97
CA ARG A 229 -3.16 12.26 6.28
C ARG A 229 -1.75 12.83 6.41
N LEU A 230 -0.89 12.64 5.41
CA LEU A 230 0.45 13.23 5.42
C LEU A 230 0.43 14.75 5.31
N GLY A 231 -0.57 15.34 4.67
CA GLY A 231 -0.80 16.78 4.59
C GLY A 231 -0.94 17.42 5.96
N LYS A 232 -1.62 16.74 6.89
CA LYS A 232 -1.74 17.19 8.29
C LYS A 232 -0.44 17.06 9.09
N LEU A 233 0.44 16.13 8.72
CA LEU A 233 1.66 15.84 9.46
C LEU A 233 2.85 16.69 8.96
N ILE A 234 3.02 16.79 7.65
CA ILE A 234 4.20 17.36 6.99
C ILE A 234 3.86 18.32 5.83
N GLY A 235 2.60 18.70 5.65
CA GLY A 235 2.20 19.62 4.57
C GLY A 235 2.27 19.03 3.16
N CYS A 236 2.27 17.69 3.02
CA CYS A 236 2.28 17.02 1.73
C CYS A 236 1.04 17.37 0.88
N ARG A 237 1.25 17.85 -0.35
CA ARG A 237 0.22 18.24 -1.31
C ARG A 237 0.66 17.94 -2.75
N TRP A 238 -0.31 17.80 -3.66
CA TRP A 238 -0.07 17.64 -5.09
C TRP A 238 -0.28 18.97 -5.80
N GLU A 239 0.61 19.30 -6.71
CA GLU A 239 0.55 20.51 -7.53
C GLU A 239 0.67 20.15 -9.01
N TRP A 240 0.01 20.92 -9.86
CA TRP A 240 0.12 20.76 -11.29
C TRP A 240 1.35 21.53 -11.76
N CYS A 241 2.25 20.86 -12.48
CA CYS A 241 3.42 21.49 -13.07
C CYS A 241 3.23 21.58 -14.59
N LYS A 242 3.16 22.80 -15.14
CA LYS A 242 3.00 23.03 -16.58
C LYS A 242 4.27 22.71 -17.38
N GLU A 243 5.44 22.76 -16.74
CA GLU A 243 6.75 22.60 -17.41
C GLU A 243 7.08 21.17 -17.83
N ARG A 244 6.34 20.17 -17.31
CA ARG A 244 6.56 18.73 -17.61
C ARG A 244 5.49 18.15 -18.51
N GLN A 245 4.85 18.99 -19.32
CA GLN A 245 3.86 18.56 -20.29
C GLN A 245 4.57 18.12 -21.57
N GLU A 246 5.10 16.91 -21.58
CA GLU A 246 5.57 16.22 -22.80
C GLU A 246 4.38 15.64 -23.59
#